data_AF-A0AAD2CM70-F1
#
_entry.id   AF-A0AAD2CM70-F1
#
_cell.length_a   1.000
_cell.length_b   1.000
_cell.length_c   1.000
_cell.angle_alpha   90.00
_cell.angle_beta   90.00
_cell.angle_gamma   90.00
#
_symmetry.space_group_name_H-M   'P 1'
#
loop_
_entity.id
_entity.type
_entity.pdbx_description
1 polymer ?
#
loop_
_entity_poly.entity_id
_entity_poly.type
_entity_poly.pdbx_seq_one_letter_code
_entity_poly.pdbx_strand_id
1 'polypeptide(L)'
;MKFKRGPNSGPLRIPHGGKSKFQVVPIITHVVVGMICFYLGILMKMTGPVETTSCPSCPECPASQPAPEASVSRRSQEKEEGASDTTGHRFPSTLQNFMHNYGTIPREDLNSILEIGVPLDEMKPPAETKDAIILYPSANTMPKNVDSLMSMNASTATENCMSVKVILQDNKPKKKQCLVVMPQWESYHVHKFMRLEKQGTKPENPAIPLRYVSTSHRENGAFNGVPGMDTQTLPFYKTLVEYLGQLERVIAELKVELEKLNSKTIIVLVCNHGQSELLHNFVCNARAKGLDLSQLFLFATDEKTHELAQSLGIASFHDESVFMDMPEQAAGGYGDRIFAKMMMAKVYCVHLVLQCGFNVLFQDVDVVWYKDPLPYLEGPELAEWDMMFQDDGARSNRYAPYSPNTGFYYVRHNEKTVYFFNMLLRHGDYITKVKSHQAGLVAVMNEHVSWKGLRVKTFPRGDSTKFPGGAEYHRYKVAMKKWITTKSIDDKPMIFHMSWTTNKKNKRLYFEQMGEWYTAIATKKGTDECSKEGGLKCCLAQANVTCHYRDKPSAIYCGMMDPIDKGRGSFWKDDEEILTFNA
;
A
#
# COMPACT_ATOMS: atom_id res chain seq x y z
N MET A 1 -46.24 -22.25 11.04
CA MET A 1 -46.41 -23.51 10.28
C MET A 1 -45.59 -24.60 10.96
N LYS A 2 -46.24 -25.69 11.40
CA LYS A 2 -45.62 -26.91 11.97
C LYS A 2 -45.39 -27.94 10.85
N PHE A 3 -44.23 -28.58 10.82
CA PHE A 3 -44.02 -29.89 10.15
C PHE A 3 -43.03 -30.69 11.02
N LYS A 4 -43.49 -31.63 11.87
CA LYS A 4 -43.74 -33.07 11.65
C LYS A 4 -42.53 -33.88 11.14
N ARG A 5 -42.00 -34.70 12.06
CA ARG A 5 -41.06 -35.83 11.83
C ARG A 5 -41.83 -37.08 11.36
N GLY A 6 -41.17 -37.91 10.56
CA GLY A 6 -41.51 -39.30 10.23
C GLY A 6 -40.23 -40.14 10.02
N PRO A 7 -40.30 -41.49 10.07
CA PRO A 7 -39.34 -42.30 10.84
C PRO A 7 -38.55 -43.39 10.08
N ASN A 8 -37.53 -43.93 10.79
CA ASN A 8 -36.94 -45.28 10.74
C ASN A 8 -36.32 -45.87 9.46
N SER A 9 -35.02 -46.17 9.52
CA SER A 9 -34.47 -47.51 9.18
C SER A 9 -33.01 -47.66 9.68
N GLY A 10 -32.73 -48.74 10.41
CA GLY A 10 -31.43 -49.08 10.99
C GLY A 10 -30.35 -49.53 9.98
N PRO A 11 -29.16 -49.93 10.47
CA PRO A 11 -27.93 -49.91 9.69
C PRO A 11 -27.65 -51.22 8.94
N LEU A 12 -27.14 -51.10 7.70
CA LEU A 12 -26.63 -52.22 6.91
C LEU A 12 -25.12 -52.43 7.17
N ARG A 13 -24.73 -53.69 7.38
CA ARG A 13 -23.37 -54.17 7.69
C ARG A 13 -22.42 -54.10 6.48
N ILE A 14 -21.14 -53.84 6.76
CA ILE A 14 -19.98 -54.03 5.84
C ILE A 14 -19.23 -55.30 6.26
N PRO A 15 -18.81 -56.20 5.35
CA PRO A 15 -18.01 -57.38 5.70
C PRO A 15 -16.49 -57.11 5.65
N HIS A 16 -15.78 -57.81 6.52
CA HIS A 16 -14.33 -57.76 6.78
C HIS A 16 -13.44 -58.51 5.76
N GLY A 17 -12.20 -58.02 5.64
CA GLY A 17 -10.97 -58.73 5.21
C GLY A 17 -9.93 -57.70 4.73
N GLY A 18 -8.65 -57.68 5.09
CA GLY A 18 -7.78 -58.49 5.93
C GLY A 18 -6.38 -57.84 5.96
N LYS A 19 -5.81 -57.71 7.16
CA LYS A 19 -4.37 -57.60 7.55
C LYS A 19 -3.42 -56.64 6.80
N SER A 20 -2.99 -55.58 7.49
CA SER A 20 -1.56 -55.26 7.64
C SER A 20 -1.29 -54.61 9.00
N LYS A 21 -0.16 -54.95 9.63
CA LYS A 21 0.24 -54.57 11.00
C LYS A 21 0.85 -53.16 11.00
N PHE A 22 0.36 -52.27 11.87
CA PHE A 22 1.12 -51.13 12.39
C PHE A 22 0.90 -51.04 13.91
N GLN A 23 2.00 -51.15 14.66
CA GLN A 23 2.03 -50.93 16.11
C GLN A 23 1.88 -49.43 16.39
N VAL A 24 0.86 -49.04 17.15
CA VAL A 24 0.72 -47.68 17.72
C VAL A 24 0.88 -47.80 19.23
N VAL A 25 1.94 -47.18 19.76
CA VAL A 25 2.20 -46.98 21.19
C VAL A 25 1.24 -45.89 21.71
N PRO A 26 0.58 -46.04 22.88
CA PRO A 26 -0.40 -45.07 23.34
C PRO A 26 0.27 -43.85 23.99
N ILE A 27 0.28 -42.72 23.27
CA ILE A 27 0.70 -41.38 23.75
C ILE A 27 -0.28 -40.77 24.77
N ILE A 28 -1.40 -41.45 25.06
CA ILE A 28 -2.51 -40.90 25.85
C ILE A 28 -2.18 -40.82 27.35
N THR A 29 -1.24 -41.60 27.87
CA THR A 29 -0.95 -41.62 29.32
C THR A 29 -0.10 -40.44 29.80
N HIS A 30 0.70 -39.80 28.93
CA HIS A 30 1.61 -38.72 29.34
C HIS A 30 0.95 -37.34 29.34
N VAL A 31 -0.05 -37.12 28.49
CA VAL A 31 -0.77 -35.83 28.41
C VAL A 31 -1.68 -35.62 29.63
N VAL A 32 -2.29 -36.70 30.15
CA VAL A 32 -3.20 -36.63 31.30
C VAL A 32 -2.44 -36.37 32.60
N VAL A 33 -1.26 -36.97 32.79
CA VAL A 33 -0.43 -36.73 33.98
C VAL A 33 0.16 -35.31 33.99
N GLY A 34 0.56 -34.79 32.82
CA GLY A 34 1.07 -33.43 32.69
C GLY A 34 0.04 -32.34 33.04
N MET A 35 -1.23 -32.51 32.65
CA MET A 35 -2.29 -31.57 33.00
C MET A 35 -2.64 -31.58 34.49
N ILE A 36 -2.59 -32.75 35.15
CA ILE A 36 -2.88 -32.87 36.58
C ILE A 36 -1.79 -32.18 37.43
N CYS A 37 -0.52 -32.32 37.05
CA CYS A 37 0.59 -31.63 37.75
C CYS A 37 0.57 -30.11 37.56
N PHE A 38 0.13 -29.60 36.40
CA PHE A 38 0.01 -28.16 36.16
C PHE A 38 -1.13 -27.54 36.99
N TYR A 39 -2.28 -28.21 37.10
CA TYR A 39 -3.40 -27.74 37.91
C TYR A 39 -3.14 -27.81 39.42
N LEU A 40 -2.46 -28.85 39.91
CA LEU A 40 -2.06 -28.94 41.32
C LEU A 40 -1.02 -27.88 41.72
N GLY A 41 -0.11 -27.52 40.80
CA GLY A 41 0.89 -26.45 41.02
C GLY A 41 0.28 -25.05 41.11
N ILE A 42 -0.86 -24.80 40.44
CA ILE A 42 -1.59 -23.52 40.49
C ILE A 42 -2.45 -23.45 41.77
N LEU A 43 -3.07 -24.56 42.18
CA LEU A 43 -3.91 -24.62 43.39
C LEU A 43 -3.10 -24.52 44.71
N MET A 44 -1.84 -24.97 44.73
CA MET A 44 -1.00 -24.90 45.93
C MET A 44 -0.27 -23.57 46.16
N LYS A 45 -0.43 -22.57 45.28
CA LYS A 45 0.22 -21.25 45.40
C LYS A 45 -0.71 -20.10 45.82
N MET A 46 -1.97 -20.37 46.18
CA MET A 46 -2.98 -19.34 46.50
C MET A 46 -3.50 -19.33 47.95
N THR A 47 -2.80 -19.96 48.91
CA THR A 47 -3.18 -19.87 50.32
C THR A 47 -2.21 -18.98 51.11
N GLY A 48 -2.42 -17.66 51.01
CA GLY A 48 -1.99 -16.68 52.01
C GLY A 48 -3.24 -16.05 52.62
N PRO A 49 -3.30 -15.84 53.95
CA PRO A 49 -4.54 -15.39 54.60
C PRO A 49 -4.85 -13.93 54.24
N VAL A 50 -6.09 -13.68 53.78
CA VAL A 50 -6.68 -12.35 53.65
C VAL A 50 -7.51 -12.11 54.91
N GLU A 51 -7.04 -11.23 55.78
CA GLU A 51 -7.83 -10.71 56.89
C GLU A 51 -8.94 -9.80 56.36
N THR A 52 -10.18 -10.16 56.64
CA THR A 52 -11.36 -9.34 56.42
C THR A 52 -11.59 -8.43 57.63
N THR A 53 -11.23 -7.15 57.52
CA THR A 53 -11.74 -6.13 58.44
C THR A 53 -12.73 -5.22 57.71
N SER A 54 -13.93 -5.20 58.28
CA SER A 54 -15.09 -4.36 58.00
C SER A 54 -14.76 -2.88 57.74
N CYS A 55 -15.39 -2.34 56.70
CA CYS A 55 -15.42 -0.90 56.41
C CYS A 55 -16.47 -0.22 57.31
N PRO A 56 -16.12 0.75 58.16
CA PRO A 56 -17.10 1.60 58.83
C PRO A 56 -17.56 2.71 57.87
N SER A 57 -18.87 2.91 57.84
CA SER A 57 -19.63 4.06 57.33
C SER A 57 -18.85 5.37 57.14
N CYS A 58 -18.88 5.91 55.92
CA CYS A 58 -18.47 7.27 55.59
C CYS A 58 -19.36 8.31 56.32
N PRO A 59 -18.80 9.29 57.03
CA PRO A 59 -19.51 10.51 57.41
C PRO A 59 -19.62 11.48 56.23
N GLU A 60 -20.69 12.25 56.27
CA GLU A 60 -21.19 13.20 55.27
C GLU A 60 -20.17 14.27 54.82
N CYS A 61 -20.24 14.65 53.54
CA CYS A 61 -19.54 15.81 52.99
C CYS A 61 -20.23 17.13 53.41
N PRO A 62 -19.52 18.12 53.98
CA PRO A 62 -20.08 19.46 54.16
C PRO A 62 -19.95 20.30 52.88
N ALA A 63 -21.00 21.07 52.58
CA ALA A 63 -21.06 22.03 51.49
C ALA A 63 -20.34 23.36 51.83
N SER A 64 -19.61 23.87 50.84
CA SER A 64 -19.27 25.27 50.50
C SER A 64 -18.94 26.31 51.59
N GLN A 65 -17.76 26.95 51.47
CA GLN A 65 -17.61 28.42 51.54
C GLN A 65 -16.44 28.93 50.67
N PRO A 66 -16.52 30.14 50.07
CA PRO A 66 -15.49 30.73 49.20
C PRO A 66 -14.62 31.78 49.93
N ALA A 67 -13.38 32.00 49.48
CA ALA A 67 -12.56 33.19 49.78
C ALA A 67 -11.31 33.26 48.88
N PRO A 68 -10.64 34.42 48.71
CA PRO A 68 -11.15 35.77 48.49
C PRO A 68 -10.56 36.41 47.21
N GLU A 69 -11.18 37.51 46.78
CA GLU A 69 -10.64 38.41 45.76
C GLU A 69 -9.34 39.07 46.23
N ALA A 70 -8.32 39.09 45.36
CA ALA A 70 -7.16 39.97 45.50
C ALA A 70 -6.98 40.79 44.23
N SER A 71 -7.02 42.10 44.42
CA SER A 71 -7.01 43.17 43.43
C SER A 71 -5.68 43.37 42.70
N VAL A 72 -5.83 43.77 41.45
CA VAL A 72 -4.88 44.27 40.45
C VAL A 72 -3.73 45.14 40.99
N SER A 73 -2.52 44.92 40.46
CA SER A 73 -1.58 46.03 40.18
C SER A 73 -1.03 45.91 38.75
N ARG A 74 -1.19 46.99 37.98
CA ARG A 74 -0.65 47.20 36.64
C ARG A 74 0.77 47.80 36.72
N ARG A 75 1.72 47.19 36.03
CA ARG A 75 2.94 47.78 35.42
C ARG A 75 3.73 46.61 34.82
N SER A 76 4.29 46.61 33.63
CA SER A 76 4.37 47.58 32.53
C SER A 76 5.15 46.88 31.41
N GLN A 77 4.77 47.16 30.17
CA GLN A 77 5.62 47.22 28.98
C GLN A 77 6.15 45.91 28.36
N GLU A 78 5.79 45.80 27.08
CA GLU A 78 6.46 45.05 26.03
C GLU A 78 7.98 45.22 26.06
N LYS A 79 8.68 44.12 25.77
CA LYS A 79 9.94 44.15 25.03
C LYS A 79 10.02 42.91 24.15
N GLU A 80 9.99 43.16 22.85
CA GLU A 80 10.47 42.26 21.81
C GLU A 80 11.98 41.99 21.95
N GLU A 81 12.34 40.79 21.48
CA GLU A 81 13.64 40.33 20.97
C GLU A 81 14.86 40.22 21.88
N GLY A 82 15.43 39.00 21.90
CA GLY A 82 16.88 38.80 22.05
C GLY A 82 17.33 37.68 23.00
N ALA A 83 17.89 36.61 22.39
CA ALA A 83 18.87 35.68 22.95
C ALA A 83 18.41 34.48 23.83
N SER A 84 18.40 33.31 23.17
CA SER A 84 19.28 32.17 23.51
C SER A 84 19.26 31.64 24.96
N ASP A 85 18.31 30.75 25.26
CA ASP A 85 18.60 29.63 26.16
C ASP A 85 18.78 28.38 25.29
N THR A 86 20.02 28.10 24.88
CA THR A 86 20.30 27.16 23.79
C THR A 86 20.41 25.71 24.21
N THR A 87 20.55 25.43 25.52
CA THR A 87 20.63 24.07 26.09
C THR A 87 19.81 23.88 27.37
N GLY A 88 19.14 24.93 27.88
CA GLY A 88 18.29 24.86 29.07
C GLY A 88 17.09 23.90 28.96
N HIS A 89 16.52 23.57 30.12
CA HIS A 89 15.34 22.70 30.20
C HIS A 89 14.11 23.37 29.57
N ARG A 90 13.66 22.88 28.42
CA ARG A 90 12.49 23.43 27.70
C ARG A 90 11.16 22.92 28.22
N PHE A 91 11.17 21.83 28.99
CA PHE A 91 10.01 21.31 29.68
C PHE A 91 9.99 21.75 31.16
N PRO A 92 8.81 22.02 31.75
CA PRO A 92 8.67 22.26 33.18
C PRO A 92 9.22 21.09 34.01
N SER A 93 9.71 21.37 35.21
CA SER A 93 10.30 20.35 36.11
C SER A 93 9.38 19.17 36.40
N THR A 94 8.05 19.39 36.42
CA THR A 94 7.05 18.34 36.58
C THR A 94 7.03 17.32 35.45
N LEU A 95 7.44 17.70 34.25
CA LEU A 95 7.46 16.83 33.07
C LEU A 95 8.82 16.18 32.84
N GLN A 96 9.90 16.71 33.45
CA GLN A 96 11.28 16.24 33.20
C GLN A 96 11.53 14.78 33.58
N ASN A 97 10.76 14.23 34.53
CA ASN A 97 10.84 12.81 34.89
C ASN A 97 10.30 11.88 33.79
N PHE A 98 9.46 12.40 32.89
CA PHE A 98 8.93 11.67 31.74
C PHE A 98 9.64 12.06 30.45
N MET A 99 9.84 13.35 30.23
CA MET A 99 10.48 13.92 29.05
C MET A 99 11.46 15.02 29.46
N HIS A 100 12.74 14.74 29.38
CA HIS A 100 13.79 15.62 29.87
C HIS A 100 13.96 16.89 29.03
N ASN A 101 14.03 16.76 27.69
CA ASN A 101 14.14 17.90 26.78
C ASN A 101 13.68 17.53 25.35
N TYR A 102 13.70 18.49 24.42
CA TYR A 102 13.50 18.25 22.99
C TYR A 102 14.45 19.07 22.13
N GLY A 103 14.70 18.59 20.92
CA GLY A 103 15.46 19.28 19.88
C GLY A 103 14.75 19.24 18.53
N THR A 104 15.34 19.88 17.53
CA THR A 104 14.89 19.76 16.14
C THR A 104 16.03 19.33 15.22
N ILE A 105 15.69 18.62 14.15
CA ILE A 105 16.62 18.03 13.17
C ILE A 105 16.06 18.31 11.78
N PRO A 106 16.85 18.79 10.79
CA PRO A 106 16.38 18.92 9.42
C PRO A 106 15.81 17.59 8.90
N ARG A 107 14.60 17.61 8.33
CA ARG A 107 13.88 16.39 7.92
C ARG A 107 14.68 15.55 6.91
N GLU A 108 15.30 16.21 5.95
CA GLU A 108 16.10 15.55 4.90
C GLU A 108 17.32 14.84 5.50
N ASP A 109 18.00 15.49 6.45
CA ASP A 109 19.14 14.92 7.15
C ASP A 109 18.73 13.72 8.00
N LEU A 110 17.61 13.82 8.74
CA LEU A 110 17.07 12.69 9.49
C LEU A 110 16.73 11.49 8.58
N ASN A 111 16.11 11.75 7.42
CA ASN A 111 15.76 10.69 6.48
C ASN A 111 16.99 10.05 5.80
N SER A 112 18.12 10.75 5.73
CA SER A 112 19.37 10.21 5.18
C SER A 112 19.98 9.10 6.03
N ILE A 113 19.77 9.15 7.36
CA ILE A 113 20.29 8.14 8.29
C ILE A 113 19.23 7.15 8.77
N LEU A 114 17.95 7.55 8.78
CA LEU A 114 16.81 6.75 9.24
C LEU A 114 15.78 6.58 8.13
N GLU A 115 16.23 6.12 6.95
CA GLU A 115 15.31 5.90 5.83
C GLU A 115 14.34 4.75 6.15
N ILE A 116 13.06 5.12 6.32
CA ILE A 116 11.93 4.19 6.54
C ILE A 116 11.19 3.85 5.24
N GLY A 117 11.64 4.43 4.11
CA GLY A 117 11.15 4.20 2.76
C GLY A 117 9.80 4.84 2.41
N VAL A 118 9.30 5.74 3.25
CA VAL A 118 8.18 6.64 2.92
C VAL A 118 8.73 7.84 2.15
N PRO A 119 8.18 8.19 0.98
CA PRO A 119 8.72 9.27 0.15
C PRO A 119 8.51 10.62 0.84
N LEU A 120 9.57 11.42 0.85
CA LEU A 120 9.52 12.79 1.34
C LEU A 120 8.84 13.69 0.30
N ASP A 121 7.61 14.09 0.59
CA ASP A 121 6.91 15.07 -0.24
C ASP A 121 7.57 16.44 -0.16
N GLU A 122 7.55 17.15 -1.29
CA GLU A 122 7.86 18.58 -1.35
C GLU A 122 6.93 19.38 -0.43
N MET A 123 7.51 20.21 0.43
CA MET A 123 6.76 21.15 1.25
C MET A 123 6.39 22.38 0.42
N LYS A 124 5.09 22.68 0.33
CA LYS A 124 4.60 23.92 -0.31
C LYS A 124 4.43 25.02 0.75
N PRO A 125 4.84 26.28 0.47
CA PRO A 125 4.59 27.41 1.37
C PRO A 125 3.10 27.53 1.74
N PRO A 126 2.72 27.93 2.96
CA PRO A 126 3.57 28.44 4.06
C PRO A 126 3.94 27.38 5.12
N ALA A 127 3.80 26.07 4.82
CA ALA A 127 4.05 24.98 5.78
C ALA A 127 5.55 24.70 5.98
N GLU A 128 6.31 25.75 6.35
CA GLU A 128 7.78 25.83 6.35
C GLU A 128 8.49 25.10 7.50
N THR A 129 7.85 24.16 8.18
CA THR A 129 8.58 23.38 9.19
C THR A 129 9.41 22.30 8.49
N LYS A 130 10.64 22.68 8.13
CA LYS A 130 11.64 21.80 7.51
C LYS A 130 12.28 20.82 8.49
N ASP A 131 12.01 20.97 9.77
CA ASP A 131 12.59 20.16 10.83
C ASP A 131 11.61 19.13 11.38
N ALA A 132 12.15 17.97 11.77
CA ALA A 132 11.55 17.02 12.67
C ALA A 132 11.85 17.40 14.14
N ILE A 133 11.00 16.92 15.06
CA ILE A 133 11.22 17.06 16.50
C ILE A 133 11.79 15.75 17.04
N ILE A 134 12.88 15.84 17.81
CA ILE A 134 13.42 14.73 18.60
C ILE A 134 13.14 15.00 20.08
N LEU A 135 12.65 13.97 20.78
CA LEU A 135 12.32 14.03 22.20
C LEU A 135 13.34 13.20 23.00
N TYR A 136 13.96 13.81 24.01
CA TYR A 136 14.96 13.17 24.86
C TYR A 136 14.32 12.81 26.20
N PRO A 137 14.09 11.51 26.49
CA PRO A 137 13.47 11.09 27.74
C PRO A 137 14.39 11.27 28.96
N SER A 138 15.71 11.34 28.77
CA SER A 138 16.68 11.54 29.85
C SER A 138 17.85 12.42 29.43
N ALA A 139 18.57 12.97 30.41
CA ALA A 139 19.82 13.70 30.16
C ALA A 139 20.89 12.83 29.46
N ASN A 140 20.88 11.51 29.69
CA ASN A 140 21.85 10.60 29.09
C ASN A 140 21.65 10.40 27.58
N THR A 141 20.43 10.64 27.08
CA THR A 141 20.12 10.55 25.63
C THR A 141 20.38 11.87 24.90
N MET A 142 20.68 12.96 25.62
CA MET A 142 20.97 14.25 24.99
C MET A 142 22.41 14.33 24.48
N PRO A 143 22.67 15.02 23.36
CA PRO A 143 24.02 15.40 22.97
C PRO A 143 24.62 16.37 24.01
N LYS A 144 25.90 16.17 24.37
CA LYS A 144 26.54 16.89 25.49
C LYS A 144 27.33 18.12 25.06
N ASN A 145 27.88 18.12 23.85
CA ASN A 145 28.80 19.15 23.36
C ASN A 145 28.18 19.90 22.18
N VAL A 146 26.98 20.43 22.35
CA VAL A 146 26.27 21.20 21.30
C VAL A 146 25.90 22.58 21.80
N ASP A 147 26.11 23.58 20.94
CA ASP A 147 25.78 24.96 21.24
C ASP A 147 24.26 25.19 21.25
N SER A 148 23.50 24.38 20.50
CA SER A 148 22.04 24.49 20.35
C SER A 148 21.40 23.14 20.07
N LEU A 149 20.23 22.90 20.66
CA LEU A 149 19.38 21.74 20.37
C LEU A 149 18.47 21.93 19.14
N MET A 150 18.56 23.07 18.44
CA MET A 150 17.72 23.39 17.28
C MET A 150 18.46 23.12 15.97
N SER A 151 17.75 22.51 15.02
CA SER A 151 18.20 22.18 13.67
C SER A 151 19.57 21.47 13.65
N MET A 152 19.76 20.55 14.59
CA MET A 152 20.98 19.76 14.70
C MET A 152 21.10 18.77 13.55
N ASN A 153 22.35 18.43 13.20
CA ASN A 153 22.62 17.28 12.37
C ASN A 153 22.05 16.00 13.02
N ALA A 154 21.53 15.09 12.20
CA ALA A 154 20.83 13.90 12.64
C ALA A 154 21.73 12.91 13.41
N SER A 155 22.98 12.72 12.96
CA SER A 155 23.98 11.87 13.65
C SER A 155 24.32 12.41 15.04
N THR A 156 24.53 13.71 15.20
CA THR A 156 24.79 14.37 16.49
C THR A 156 23.56 14.31 17.39
N ALA A 157 22.37 14.60 16.84
CA ALA A 157 21.13 14.54 17.61
C ALA A 157 20.82 13.12 18.11
N THR A 158 21.32 12.08 17.44
CA THR A 158 21.10 10.68 17.79
C THR A 158 22.32 9.98 18.38
N GLU A 159 23.43 10.68 18.62
CA GLU A 159 24.73 10.09 18.99
C GLU A 159 24.67 9.26 20.29
N ASN A 160 23.84 9.68 21.24
CA ASN A 160 23.67 9.03 22.54
C ASN A 160 22.42 8.14 22.59
N CYS A 161 21.70 7.97 21.47
CA CYS A 161 20.48 7.17 21.39
C CYS A 161 20.81 5.72 21.02
N MET A 162 20.54 4.78 21.93
CA MET A 162 20.65 3.33 21.63
C MET A 162 19.45 2.82 20.80
N SER A 163 18.32 3.52 20.85
CA SER A 163 17.13 3.22 20.05
C SER A 163 16.42 4.51 19.70
N VAL A 164 15.98 4.65 18.44
CA VAL A 164 15.18 5.78 17.97
C VAL A 164 13.86 5.26 17.42
N LYS A 165 12.76 5.90 17.82
CA LYS A 165 11.41 5.60 17.33
C LYS A 165 10.89 6.79 16.54
N VAL A 166 10.42 6.53 15.32
CA VAL A 166 9.95 7.57 14.41
C VAL A 166 8.43 7.50 14.31
N ILE A 167 7.76 8.62 14.58
CA ILE A 167 6.32 8.77 14.39
C ILE A 167 6.10 9.78 13.26
N LEU A 168 5.46 9.33 12.18
CA LEU A 168 5.10 10.20 11.06
C LEU A 168 3.81 10.95 11.36
N GLN A 169 3.84 12.27 11.20
CA GLN A 169 2.72 13.14 11.51
C GLN A 169 2.49 14.15 10.37
N ASP A 170 1.25 14.26 9.90
CA ASP A 170 0.85 15.26 8.90
C ASP A 170 0.90 16.66 9.55
N ASN A 171 1.54 17.61 8.88
CA ASN A 171 1.77 18.98 9.34
C ASN A 171 0.94 20.04 8.59
N LYS A 172 -0.09 19.63 7.82
CA LYS A 172 -0.93 20.59 7.09
C LYS A 172 -1.58 21.61 8.03
N PRO A 173 -1.32 22.91 7.87
CA PRO A 173 -1.69 23.94 8.86
C PRO A 173 -3.20 24.11 9.06
N LYS A 174 -4.02 23.66 8.10
CA LYS A 174 -5.49 23.73 8.19
C LYS A 174 -6.11 22.58 9.00
N LYS A 175 -5.34 21.58 9.42
CA LYS A 175 -5.86 20.45 10.18
C LYS A 175 -5.98 20.79 11.66
N LYS A 176 -7.17 20.55 12.22
CA LYS A 176 -7.43 20.63 13.67
C LYS A 176 -7.02 19.31 14.33
N GLN A 177 -5.72 19.03 14.38
CA GLN A 177 -5.16 17.80 14.96
C GLN A 177 -4.23 18.15 16.13
N CYS A 178 -4.28 17.33 17.19
CA CYS A 178 -3.32 17.37 18.29
C CYS A 178 -2.65 15.99 18.42
N LEU A 179 -1.41 15.97 18.91
CA LEU A 179 -0.67 14.75 19.26
C LEU A 179 -0.45 14.74 20.77
N VAL A 180 -0.68 13.59 21.41
CA VAL A 180 -0.47 13.41 22.85
C VAL A 180 0.60 12.33 23.04
N VAL A 181 1.63 12.65 23.82
CA VAL A 181 2.64 11.69 24.29
C VAL A 181 2.43 11.54 25.80
N MET A 182 2.10 10.34 26.25
CA MET A 182 1.62 10.07 27.61
C MET A 182 2.51 9.04 28.32
N PRO A 183 2.89 9.24 29.59
CA PRO A 183 3.64 8.25 30.37
C PRO A 183 2.79 7.01 30.63
N GLN A 184 3.20 5.87 30.07
CA GLN A 184 2.54 4.57 30.24
C GLN A 184 3.49 3.44 29.79
N TRP A 185 3.10 2.18 30.00
CA TRP A 185 3.70 1.05 29.29
C TRP A 185 3.73 1.31 27.77
N GLU A 186 4.83 0.89 27.15
CA GLU A 186 5.12 1.15 25.74
C GLU A 186 4.08 0.52 24.80
N SER A 187 3.68 1.27 23.77
CA SER A 187 2.81 0.82 22.68
C SER A 187 3.43 1.17 21.33
N TYR A 188 3.27 0.29 20.34
CA TYR A 188 3.71 0.49 18.95
C TYR A 188 2.58 1.01 18.04
N HIS A 189 1.38 1.21 18.58
CA HIS A 189 0.20 1.61 17.80
C HIS A 189 -0.26 3.03 18.15
N VAL A 190 -0.70 3.76 17.13
CA VAL A 190 -1.25 5.11 17.30
C VAL A 190 -2.77 5.03 17.48
N HIS A 191 -3.24 5.44 18.65
CA HIS A 191 -4.66 5.56 18.94
C HIS A 191 -5.24 6.85 18.36
N LYS A 192 -6.44 6.78 17.81
CA LYS A 192 -7.11 7.94 17.18
C LYS A 192 -8.45 8.23 17.85
N PHE A 193 -8.67 9.51 18.12
CA PHE A 193 -9.93 10.01 18.64
C PHE A 193 -10.46 11.13 17.75
N MET A 194 -11.77 11.14 17.51
CA MET A 194 -12.44 12.16 16.70
C MET A 194 -13.76 12.60 17.34
N ARG A 195 -14.16 13.86 17.09
CA ARG A 195 -15.45 14.40 17.53
C ARG A 195 -16.53 14.08 16.49
N LEU A 196 -17.25 12.97 16.68
CA LEU A 196 -18.27 12.49 15.73
C LEU A 196 -19.61 12.30 16.46
N GLU A 197 -20.67 12.94 15.97
CA GLU A 197 -22.04 12.76 16.48
C GLU A 197 -22.51 11.32 16.29
N LYS A 198 -22.33 10.81 15.06
CA LYS A 198 -22.55 9.42 14.65
C LYS A 198 -21.40 8.98 13.75
N GLN A 199 -21.22 7.67 13.57
CA GLN A 199 -20.19 7.16 12.67
C GLN A 199 -20.46 7.63 11.23
N GLY A 200 -19.46 8.19 10.56
CA GLY A 200 -19.60 8.69 9.18
C GLY A 200 -20.06 10.16 9.04
N THR A 201 -20.39 10.87 10.12
CA THR A 201 -20.71 12.32 10.05
C THR A 201 -19.45 13.17 10.05
N LYS A 202 -19.49 14.39 9.48
CA LYS A 202 -18.34 15.30 9.55
C LYS A 202 -18.10 15.78 10.99
N PRO A 203 -16.83 15.85 11.45
CA PRO A 203 -16.49 16.48 12.71
C PRO A 203 -16.57 18.01 12.59
N GLU A 204 -17.70 18.61 12.97
CA GLU A 204 -17.92 20.05 12.82
C GLU A 204 -18.13 20.78 14.15
N ASN A 205 -18.55 20.08 15.20
CA ASN A 205 -18.93 20.68 16.48
C ASN A 205 -17.94 20.34 17.60
N PRO A 206 -17.15 21.31 18.12
CA PRO A 206 -16.25 21.11 19.25
C PRO A 206 -16.95 20.67 20.55
N ALA A 207 -18.25 20.92 20.69
CA ALA A 207 -19.03 20.50 21.85
C ALA A 207 -19.24 18.98 21.91
N ILE A 208 -19.10 18.26 20.79
CA ILE A 208 -19.17 16.80 20.78
C ILE A 208 -17.89 16.24 21.41
N PRO A 209 -17.96 15.32 22.39
CA PRO A 209 -16.76 14.72 22.98
C PRO A 209 -15.95 13.91 21.97
N LEU A 210 -14.65 13.79 22.23
CA LEU A 210 -13.76 12.88 21.50
C LEU A 210 -14.19 11.43 21.75
N ARG A 211 -14.21 10.62 20.69
CA ARG A 211 -14.52 9.18 20.76
C ARG A 211 -13.45 8.39 20.04
N TYR A 212 -13.17 7.19 20.53
CA TYR A 212 -12.21 6.28 19.90
C TYR A 212 -12.69 5.88 18.50
N VAL A 213 -11.79 5.98 17.52
CA VAL A 213 -12.06 5.62 16.12
C VAL A 213 -10.87 4.89 15.51
N SER A 214 -11.12 4.13 14.44
CA SER A 214 -10.04 3.54 13.64
C SER A 214 -9.17 4.64 13.02
N THR A 215 -7.87 4.39 12.93
CA THR A 215 -6.90 5.23 12.20
C THR A 215 -7.30 5.45 10.74
N SER A 216 -8.07 4.53 10.14
CA SER A 216 -8.57 4.64 8.77
C SER A 216 -9.74 5.62 8.59
N HIS A 217 -10.30 6.19 9.67
CA HIS A 217 -11.28 7.28 9.56
C HIS A 217 -10.66 8.48 8.84
N ARG A 218 -11.36 9.00 7.86
CA ARG A 218 -10.99 10.21 7.10
C ARG A 218 -11.38 11.45 7.89
N GLU A 219 -10.82 12.60 7.52
CA GLU A 219 -11.11 13.88 8.17
C GLU A 219 -12.59 14.27 8.12
N ASN A 220 -13.31 13.88 7.06
CA ASN A 220 -14.74 14.08 6.94
C ASN A 220 -15.58 13.05 7.73
N GLY A 221 -14.96 12.23 8.59
CA GLY A 221 -15.61 11.19 9.38
C GLY A 221 -15.91 9.90 8.64
N ALA A 222 -15.67 9.84 7.31
CA ALA A 222 -15.90 8.62 6.54
C ALA A 222 -14.97 7.49 6.97
N PHE A 223 -15.49 6.27 7.01
CA PHE A 223 -14.79 5.06 7.42
C PHE A 223 -15.01 3.96 6.38
N ASN A 224 -13.97 3.19 6.09
CA ASN A 224 -14.07 2.12 5.09
C ASN A 224 -14.85 0.88 5.60
N GLY A 225 -15.19 0.82 6.89
CA GLY A 225 -15.91 -0.29 7.49
C GLY A 225 -15.01 -1.48 7.81
N VAL A 226 -15.63 -2.53 8.38
CA VAL A 226 -15.05 -3.87 8.51
C VAL A 226 -15.76 -4.83 7.56
N PRO A 227 -15.16 -5.99 7.21
CA PRO A 227 -15.84 -7.02 6.44
C PRO A 227 -17.12 -7.47 7.14
N GLY A 228 -18.22 -7.58 6.39
CA GLY A 228 -19.47 -8.16 6.89
C GLY A 228 -19.44 -9.68 6.72
N MET A 229 -19.94 -10.40 7.73
CA MET A 229 -19.90 -11.87 7.78
C MET A 229 -20.48 -12.52 6.52
N ASP A 230 -21.74 -12.23 6.19
CA ASP A 230 -22.43 -12.88 5.06
C ASP A 230 -22.02 -12.30 3.69
N THR A 231 -21.51 -11.07 3.67
CA THR A 231 -21.30 -10.32 2.42
C THR A 231 -19.88 -10.33 1.92
N GLN A 232 -18.88 -10.52 2.79
CA GLN A 232 -17.47 -10.61 2.40
C GLN A 232 -16.78 -11.84 3.01
N THR A 233 -16.92 -12.07 4.32
CA THR A 233 -16.10 -13.07 5.02
C THR A 233 -16.46 -14.51 4.65
N LEU A 234 -17.72 -14.93 4.75
CA LEU A 234 -18.12 -16.31 4.41
C LEU A 234 -17.88 -16.65 2.93
N PRO A 235 -18.19 -15.78 1.94
CA PRO A 235 -17.81 -16.02 0.56
C PRO A 235 -16.30 -16.17 0.38
N PHE A 236 -15.50 -15.28 0.99
CA PHE A 236 -14.05 -15.34 0.90
C PHE A 236 -13.48 -16.62 1.51
N TYR A 237 -14.01 -17.09 2.65
CA TYR A 237 -13.54 -18.34 3.27
C TYR A 237 -13.72 -19.55 2.37
N LYS A 238 -14.84 -19.64 1.65
CA LYS A 238 -15.07 -20.74 0.68
C LYS A 238 -13.98 -20.73 -0.40
N THR A 239 -13.78 -19.57 -1.01
CA THR A 239 -12.72 -19.35 -2.01
C THR A 239 -11.32 -19.63 -1.45
N LEU A 240 -11.03 -19.21 -0.23
CA LEU A 240 -9.72 -19.43 0.39
C LEU A 240 -9.46 -20.93 0.66
N VAL A 241 -10.48 -21.67 1.11
CA VAL A 241 -10.37 -23.13 1.32
C VAL A 241 -10.11 -23.85 -0.01
N GLU A 242 -10.82 -23.48 -1.06
CA GLU A 242 -10.62 -24.03 -2.40
C GLU A 242 -9.21 -23.74 -2.93
N TYR A 243 -8.77 -22.49 -2.87
CA TYR A 243 -7.42 -22.08 -3.26
C TYR A 243 -6.34 -22.84 -2.48
N LEU A 244 -6.44 -22.89 -1.14
CA LEU A 244 -5.47 -23.59 -0.31
C LEU A 244 -5.48 -25.11 -0.52
N GLY A 245 -6.64 -25.68 -0.86
CA GLY A 245 -6.77 -27.11 -1.18
C GLY A 245 -6.07 -27.52 -2.47
N GLN A 246 -5.87 -26.57 -3.40
CA GLN A 246 -5.18 -26.80 -4.69
C GLN A 246 -3.73 -26.31 -4.70
N LEU A 247 -3.30 -25.63 -3.63
CA LEU A 247 -2.04 -24.88 -3.60
C LEU A 247 -0.81 -25.73 -3.92
N GLU A 248 -0.71 -26.93 -3.35
CA GLU A 248 0.43 -27.83 -3.57
C GLU A 248 0.54 -28.27 -5.04
N ARG A 249 -0.59 -28.65 -5.65
CA ARG A 249 -0.68 -29.02 -7.07
C ARG A 249 -0.28 -27.85 -7.96
N VAL A 250 -0.89 -26.68 -7.73
CA VAL A 250 -0.66 -25.47 -8.54
C VAL A 250 0.79 -25.02 -8.44
N ILE A 251 1.40 -25.02 -7.26
CA ILE A 251 2.82 -24.67 -7.08
C ILE A 251 3.70 -25.64 -7.85
N ALA A 252 3.43 -26.95 -7.79
CA ALA A 252 4.25 -27.95 -8.49
C ALA A 252 4.22 -27.75 -10.02
N GLU A 253 3.03 -27.51 -10.59
CA GLU A 253 2.86 -27.23 -12.01
C GLU A 253 3.47 -25.89 -12.41
N LEU A 254 3.15 -24.82 -11.67
CA LEU A 254 3.64 -23.48 -11.95
C LEU A 254 5.17 -23.40 -11.88
N LYS A 255 5.78 -24.06 -10.90
CA LYS A 255 7.25 -24.03 -10.72
C LYS A 255 7.98 -24.56 -11.95
N VAL A 256 7.47 -25.64 -12.56
CA VAL A 256 8.03 -26.19 -13.81
C VAL A 256 7.99 -25.16 -14.94
N GLU A 257 6.91 -24.40 -15.07
CA GLU A 257 6.82 -23.34 -16.08
C GLU A 257 7.75 -22.16 -15.76
N LEU A 258 7.83 -21.74 -14.50
CA LEU A 258 8.69 -20.62 -14.08
C LEU A 258 10.19 -20.93 -14.27
N GLU A 259 10.62 -22.16 -14.00
CA GLU A 259 12.02 -22.58 -14.16
C GLU A 259 12.51 -22.52 -15.62
N LYS A 260 11.61 -22.62 -16.61
CA LYS A 260 11.95 -22.49 -18.04
C LYS A 260 12.41 -21.08 -18.41
N LEU A 261 12.07 -20.06 -17.63
CA LEU A 261 12.48 -18.67 -17.87
C LEU A 261 13.94 -18.44 -17.47
N ASN A 262 14.59 -19.38 -16.78
CA ASN A 262 16.00 -19.33 -16.38
C ASN A 262 16.40 -18.00 -15.70
N SER A 263 15.52 -17.50 -14.82
CA SER A 263 15.75 -16.27 -14.06
C SER A 263 15.32 -16.43 -12.61
N LYS A 264 16.02 -15.72 -11.70
CA LYS A 264 15.63 -15.62 -10.29
C LYS A 264 14.41 -14.70 -10.09
N THR A 265 14.16 -13.82 -11.07
CA THR A 265 13.11 -12.81 -11.00
C THR A 265 12.14 -12.98 -12.14
N ILE A 266 10.87 -13.12 -11.78
CA ILE A 266 9.76 -13.28 -12.72
C ILE A 266 9.00 -11.96 -12.82
N ILE A 267 8.76 -11.49 -14.04
CA ILE A 267 7.97 -10.29 -14.29
C ILE A 267 6.51 -10.71 -14.47
N VAL A 268 5.73 -10.51 -13.43
CA VAL A 268 4.35 -11.01 -13.31
C VAL A 268 3.36 -10.01 -13.85
N LEU A 269 2.56 -10.46 -14.82
CA LEU A 269 1.39 -9.78 -15.34
C LEU A 269 0.13 -10.57 -14.96
N VAL A 270 -0.99 -9.87 -14.75
CA VAL A 270 -2.31 -10.49 -14.59
C VAL A 270 -3.29 -9.81 -15.54
N CYS A 271 -3.97 -10.59 -16.38
CA CYS A 271 -4.88 -10.03 -17.38
C CYS A 271 -6.10 -10.91 -17.60
N ASN A 272 -7.22 -10.24 -17.85
CA ASN A 272 -8.43 -10.85 -18.37
C ASN A 272 -8.69 -10.35 -19.80
N HIS A 273 -9.60 -11.01 -20.52
CA HIS A 273 -9.84 -10.71 -21.93
C HIS A 273 -10.28 -9.25 -22.14
N GLY A 274 -11.04 -8.69 -21.19
CA GLY A 274 -11.46 -7.30 -21.23
C GLY A 274 -10.31 -6.28 -21.27
N GLN A 275 -9.16 -6.59 -20.66
CA GLN A 275 -7.96 -5.73 -20.64
C GLN A 275 -6.88 -6.19 -21.64
N SER A 276 -7.15 -7.22 -22.43
CA SER A 276 -6.19 -7.81 -23.39
C SER A 276 -5.62 -6.83 -24.42
N GLU A 277 -6.40 -5.80 -24.81
CA GLU A 277 -5.91 -4.72 -25.69
C GLU A 277 -4.74 -3.95 -25.08
N LEU A 278 -4.72 -3.77 -23.76
CA LEU A 278 -3.63 -3.10 -23.05
C LEU A 278 -2.41 -4.01 -22.96
N LEU A 279 -2.62 -5.32 -22.70
CA LEU A 279 -1.55 -6.33 -22.74
C LEU A 279 -0.89 -6.36 -24.13
N HIS A 280 -1.70 -6.41 -25.18
CA HIS A 280 -1.24 -6.42 -26.57
C HIS A 280 -0.45 -5.15 -26.87
N ASN A 281 -0.96 -3.99 -26.46
CA ASN A 281 -0.24 -2.72 -26.58
C ASN A 281 1.11 -2.74 -25.86
N PHE A 282 1.17 -3.21 -24.61
CA PHE A 282 2.42 -3.30 -23.85
C PHE A 282 3.47 -4.15 -24.57
N VAL A 283 3.08 -5.36 -25.04
CA VAL A 283 4.00 -6.25 -25.77
C VAL A 283 4.49 -5.61 -27.07
N CYS A 284 3.59 -5.03 -27.87
CA CYS A 284 3.97 -4.38 -29.12
C CYS A 284 4.85 -3.14 -28.88
N ASN A 285 4.51 -2.32 -27.90
CA ASN A 285 5.27 -1.12 -27.52
C ASN A 285 6.69 -1.49 -27.07
N ALA A 286 6.84 -2.48 -26.19
CA ALA A 286 8.15 -2.90 -25.70
C ALA A 286 9.02 -3.51 -26.82
N ARG A 287 8.42 -4.33 -27.70
CA ARG A 287 9.15 -4.92 -28.85
C ARG A 287 9.56 -3.89 -29.88
N ALA A 288 8.71 -2.90 -30.17
CA ALA A 288 9.07 -1.79 -31.05
C ALA A 288 10.26 -0.98 -30.52
N LYS A 289 10.51 -1.01 -29.21
CA LYS A 289 11.67 -0.41 -28.53
C LYS A 289 12.85 -1.38 -28.35
N GLY A 290 12.75 -2.61 -28.86
CA GLY A 290 13.82 -3.62 -28.76
C GLY A 290 14.06 -4.17 -27.36
N LEU A 291 13.08 -4.07 -26.45
CA LEU A 291 13.21 -4.57 -25.08
C LEU A 291 13.02 -6.08 -25.02
N ASP A 292 13.83 -6.75 -24.18
CA ASP A 292 13.68 -8.18 -23.93
C ASP A 292 12.49 -8.44 -22.99
N LEU A 293 11.67 -9.41 -23.40
CA LEU A 293 10.44 -9.81 -22.75
C LEU A 293 10.50 -11.28 -22.27
N SER A 294 11.66 -11.92 -22.35
CA SER A 294 11.89 -13.32 -21.98
C SER A 294 11.49 -13.66 -20.53
N GLN A 295 11.59 -12.68 -19.62
CA GLN A 295 11.24 -12.83 -18.20
C GLN A 295 9.76 -12.53 -17.89
N LEU A 296 8.94 -12.17 -18.88
CA LEU A 296 7.52 -11.95 -18.68
C LEU A 296 6.77 -13.27 -18.48
N PHE A 297 5.92 -13.28 -17.46
CA PHE A 297 5.03 -14.38 -17.17
C PHE A 297 3.61 -13.85 -16.90
N LEU A 298 2.67 -14.22 -17.77
CA LEU A 298 1.28 -13.79 -17.68
C LEU A 298 0.43 -14.83 -16.97
N PHE A 299 -0.18 -14.44 -15.86
CA PHE A 299 -1.33 -15.15 -15.33
C PHE A 299 -2.59 -14.70 -16.06
N ALA A 300 -3.12 -15.58 -16.90
CA ALA A 300 -4.35 -15.36 -17.63
C ALA A 300 -5.53 -15.81 -16.77
N THR A 301 -6.50 -14.92 -16.53
CA THR A 301 -7.69 -15.28 -15.74
C THR A 301 -8.77 -16.00 -16.56
N ASP A 302 -8.58 -16.11 -17.87
CA ASP A 302 -9.45 -16.79 -18.81
C ASP A 302 -8.64 -17.38 -19.98
N GLU A 303 -9.19 -18.42 -20.61
CA GLU A 303 -8.55 -19.18 -21.69
C GLU A 303 -8.19 -18.30 -22.91
N LYS A 304 -9.08 -17.38 -23.31
CA LYS A 304 -8.83 -16.46 -24.45
C LYS A 304 -7.59 -15.60 -24.23
N THR A 305 -7.38 -15.13 -23.00
CA THR A 305 -6.19 -14.34 -22.65
C THR A 305 -4.94 -15.21 -22.63
N HIS A 306 -5.07 -16.48 -22.23
CA HIS A 306 -3.98 -17.45 -22.28
C HIS A 306 -3.52 -17.69 -23.73
N GLU A 307 -4.45 -17.96 -24.64
CA GLU A 307 -4.19 -18.13 -26.07
C GLU A 307 -3.54 -16.89 -26.69
N LEU A 308 -4.05 -15.69 -26.36
CA LEU A 308 -3.45 -14.43 -26.82
C LEU A 308 -2.00 -14.26 -26.33
N ALA A 309 -1.72 -14.63 -25.08
CA ALA A 309 -0.36 -14.54 -24.55
C ALA A 309 0.61 -15.43 -25.33
N GLN A 310 0.18 -16.65 -25.64
CA GLN A 310 0.93 -17.59 -26.45
C GLN A 310 1.13 -17.07 -27.88
N SER A 311 0.11 -16.47 -28.50
CA SER A 311 0.23 -15.87 -29.85
C SER A 311 1.15 -14.63 -29.87
N LEU A 312 1.30 -13.97 -28.73
CA LEU A 312 2.28 -12.91 -28.50
C LEU A 312 3.67 -13.44 -28.16
N GLY A 313 3.85 -14.75 -27.96
CA GLY A 313 5.12 -15.34 -27.54
C GLY A 313 5.52 -14.98 -26.11
N ILE A 314 4.53 -14.86 -25.21
CA ILE A 314 4.73 -14.60 -23.79
C ILE A 314 4.38 -15.88 -23.01
N ALA A 315 5.27 -16.28 -22.08
CA ALA A 315 4.99 -17.40 -21.20
C ALA A 315 3.76 -17.08 -20.34
N SER A 316 2.87 -18.05 -20.18
CA SER A 316 1.62 -17.81 -19.47
C SER A 316 1.10 -19.04 -18.74
N PHE A 317 0.26 -18.80 -17.74
CA PHE A 317 -0.37 -19.81 -16.92
C PHE A 317 -1.84 -19.49 -16.72
N HIS A 318 -2.69 -20.50 -16.89
CA HIS A 318 -4.11 -20.45 -16.59
C HIS A 318 -4.47 -21.69 -15.78
N ASP A 319 -5.15 -21.50 -14.65
CA ASP A 319 -5.67 -22.58 -13.83
C ASP A 319 -7.06 -22.19 -13.31
N GLU A 320 -8.07 -22.99 -13.69
CA GLU A 320 -9.47 -22.75 -13.35
C GLU A 320 -9.72 -22.78 -11.84
N SER A 321 -8.93 -23.54 -11.06
CA SER A 321 -9.12 -23.64 -9.62
C SER A 321 -8.55 -22.44 -8.85
N VAL A 322 -7.55 -21.76 -9.41
CA VAL A 322 -7.01 -20.50 -8.85
C VAL A 322 -7.94 -19.33 -9.17
N PHE A 323 -8.45 -19.27 -10.39
CA PHE A 323 -9.23 -18.13 -10.87
C PHE A 323 -10.75 -18.30 -10.71
N MET A 324 -11.28 -19.52 -10.61
CA MET A 324 -12.70 -19.80 -10.36
C MET A 324 -13.61 -18.93 -11.26
N ASP A 325 -14.64 -18.31 -10.69
CA ASP A 325 -15.59 -17.42 -11.39
C ASP A 325 -15.03 -16.00 -11.66
N MET A 326 -13.76 -15.86 -12.04
CA MET A 326 -13.20 -14.57 -12.44
C MET A 326 -13.86 -14.08 -13.74
N PRO A 327 -14.24 -12.80 -13.82
CA PRO A 327 -14.97 -12.26 -14.97
C PRO A 327 -14.05 -12.04 -16.19
N GLU A 328 -14.50 -12.47 -17.37
CA GLU A 328 -13.81 -12.22 -18.64
C GLU A 328 -13.84 -10.72 -19.05
N GLN A 329 -14.87 -9.97 -18.65
CA GLN A 329 -15.07 -8.59 -19.11
C GLN A 329 -14.21 -7.57 -18.35
N ALA A 330 -13.96 -6.42 -18.99
CA ALA A 330 -13.26 -5.31 -18.36
C ALA A 330 -14.12 -4.71 -17.24
N ALA A 331 -13.47 -4.26 -16.16
CA ALA A 331 -14.11 -3.41 -15.17
C ALA A 331 -14.62 -2.11 -15.84
N GLY A 332 -15.86 -1.73 -15.52
CA GLY A 332 -16.46 -0.47 -15.96
C GLY A 332 -15.85 0.74 -15.25
N GLY A 333 -15.28 0.54 -14.05
CA GLY A 333 -14.53 1.57 -13.33
C GLY A 333 -13.83 1.08 -12.07
N TYR A 334 -12.97 1.93 -11.50
CA TYR A 334 -12.26 1.65 -10.25
C TYR A 334 -13.24 1.35 -9.10
N GLY A 335 -13.07 0.20 -8.44
CA GLY A 335 -13.87 -0.22 -7.28
C GLY A 335 -15.21 -0.91 -7.60
N ASP A 336 -15.45 -1.32 -8.85
CA ASP A 336 -16.61 -2.15 -9.20
C ASP A 336 -16.45 -3.64 -8.78
N ARG A 337 -17.47 -4.47 -9.03
CA ARG A 337 -17.48 -5.89 -8.62
C ARG A 337 -16.47 -6.74 -9.40
N ILE A 338 -16.23 -6.41 -10.67
CA ILE A 338 -15.26 -7.11 -11.53
C ILE A 338 -13.85 -6.73 -11.07
N PHE A 339 -13.58 -5.45 -10.88
CA PHE A 339 -12.35 -4.90 -10.34
C PHE A 339 -12.02 -5.52 -8.98
N ALA A 340 -13.00 -5.62 -8.07
CA ALA A 340 -12.80 -6.21 -6.75
C ALA A 340 -12.39 -7.69 -6.80
N LYS A 341 -12.95 -8.48 -7.73
CA LYS A 341 -12.52 -9.87 -7.96
C LYS A 341 -11.08 -9.92 -8.49
N MET A 342 -10.76 -9.10 -9.50
CA MET A 342 -9.41 -9.01 -10.08
C MET A 342 -8.33 -8.61 -9.05
N MET A 343 -8.70 -7.89 -7.98
CA MET A 343 -7.75 -7.55 -6.91
C MET A 343 -7.22 -8.81 -6.20
N MET A 344 -8.03 -9.85 -6.04
CA MET A 344 -7.56 -11.11 -5.45
C MET A 344 -6.68 -11.90 -6.41
N ALA A 345 -6.91 -11.81 -7.72
CA ALA A 345 -6.02 -12.43 -8.71
C ALA A 345 -4.58 -11.92 -8.54
N LYS A 346 -4.41 -10.60 -8.34
CA LYS A 346 -3.09 -10.01 -8.05
C LYS A 346 -2.42 -10.65 -6.83
N VAL A 347 -3.18 -10.85 -5.76
CA VAL A 347 -2.67 -11.48 -4.52
C VAL A 347 -2.26 -12.92 -4.80
N TYR A 348 -3.11 -13.71 -5.46
CA TYR A 348 -2.82 -15.12 -5.74
C TYR A 348 -1.57 -15.27 -6.60
N CYS A 349 -1.44 -14.47 -7.66
CA CYS A 349 -0.32 -14.60 -8.60
C CYS A 349 1.02 -14.29 -7.91
N VAL A 350 1.10 -13.19 -7.15
CA VAL A 350 2.34 -12.86 -6.42
C VAL A 350 2.61 -13.86 -5.30
N HIS A 351 1.58 -14.29 -4.58
CA HIS A 351 1.72 -15.34 -3.56
C HIS A 351 2.28 -16.63 -4.18
N LEU A 352 1.71 -17.13 -5.28
CA LEU A 352 2.15 -18.36 -5.94
C LEU A 352 3.61 -18.28 -6.37
N VAL A 353 4.03 -17.20 -7.04
CA VAL A 353 5.42 -17.05 -7.51
C VAL A 353 6.40 -16.98 -6.33
N LEU A 354 6.04 -16.31 -5.24
CA LEU A 354 6.84 -16.31 -4.01
C LEU A 354 6.91 -17.70 -3.38
N GLN A 355 5.82 -18.47 -3.34
CA GLN A 355 5.86 -19.86 -2.85
C GLN A 355 6.74 -20.77 -3.72
N CYS A 356 6.89 -20.45 -5.01
CA CYS A 356 7.81 -21.15 -5.90
C CYS A 356 9.29 -20.79 -5.68
N GLY A 357 9.60 -19.75 -4.89
CA GLY A 357 10.97 -19.37 -4.55
C GLY A 357 11.58 -18.22 -5.37
N PHE A 358 10.77 -17.50 -6.15
CA PHE A 358 11.25 -16.47 -7.08
C PHE A 358 10.98 -15.04 -6.59
N ASN A 359 11.86 -14.11 -6.93
CA ASN A 359 11.53 -12.68 -6.82
C ASN A 359 10.43 -12.32 -7.82
N VAL A 360 9.69 -11.25 -7.53
CA VAL A 360 8.57 -10.81 -8.35
C VAL A 360 8.75 -9.34 -8.72
N LEU A 361 8.74 -9.02 -10.01
CA LEU A 361 8.36 -7.69 -10.48
C LEU A 361 6.91 -7.77 -10.95
N PHE A 362 5.98 -7.28 -10.14
CA PHE A 362 4.58 -7.21 -10.54
C PHE A 362 4.32 -5.93 -11.33
N GLN A 363 3.59 -6.03 -12.44
CA GLN A 363 3.03 -4.86 -13.10
C GLN A 363 1.63 -5.10 -13.67
N ASP A 364 0.86 -4.02 -13.79
CA ASP A 364 -0.38 -4.03 -14.56
C ASP A 364 -0.09 -3.94 -16.06
N VAL A 365 -1.07 -4.33 -16.88
CA VAL A 365 -0.97 -4.31 -18.35
C VAL A 365 -1.06 -2.91 -18.96
N ASP A 366 -1.35 -1.89 -18.15
CA ASP A 366 -1.33 -0.47 -18.54
C ASP A 366 -0.04 0.25 -18.12
N VAL A 367 1.06 -0.49 -18.13
CA VAL A 367 2.42 0.03 -18.03
C VAL A 367 3.06 -0.02 -19.42
N VAL A 368 3.90 0.96 -19.74
CA VAL A 368 4.80 0.94 -20.89
C VAL A 368 6.23 1.09 -20.40
N TRP A 369 7.19 0.46 -21.10
CA TRP A 369 8.61 0.55 -20.75
C TRP A 369 9.34 1.46 -21.72
N TYR A 370 10.34 2.14 -21.21
CA TYR A 370 11.37 2.80 -22.01
C TYR A 370 12.71 2.10 -21.82
N LYS A 371 12.96 1.56 -20.61
CA LYS A 371 14.13 0.79 -20.24
C LYS A 371 13.70 -0.43 -19.43
N ASP A 372 14.50 -1.48 -19.45
CA ASP A 372 14.34 -2.59 -18.53
C ASP A 372 14.53 -2.10 -17.08
N PRO A 373 13.51 -2.22 -16.21
CA PRO A 373 13.61 -1.75 -14.83
C PRO A 373 14.41 -2.69 -13.92
N LEU A 374 14.65 -3.96 -14.32
CA LEU A 374 15.30 -4.94 -13.45
C LEU A 374 16.74 -4.57 -13.06
N PRO A 375 17.64 -4.14 -13.97
CA PRO A 375 18.99 -3.75 -13.60
C PRO A 375 19.03 -2.65 -12.53
N TYR A 376 18.06 -1.74 -12.53
CA TYR A 376 17.95 -0.70 -11.51
C TYR A 376 17.42 -1.28 -10.19
N LEU A 377 16.32 -2.04 -10.22
CA LEU A 377 15.67 -2.60 -9.02
C LEU A 377 16.53 -3.66 -8.30
N GLU A 378 17.42 -4.32 -9.02
CA GLU A 378 18.33 -5.33 -8.50
C GLU A 378 19.72 -4.78 -8.17
N GLY A 379 19.92 -3.48 -8.39
CA GLY A 379 21.16 -2.79 -8.09
C GLY A 379 21.53 -2.79 -6.59
N PRO A 380 22.82 -2.65 -6.26
CA PRO A 380 23.32 -2.73 -4.89
C PRO A 380 22.72 -1.66 -3.97
N GLU A 381 22.41 -0.46 -4.48
CA GLU A 381 21.77 0.62 -3.73
C GLU A 381 20.37 0.26 -3.22
N LEU A 382 19.73 -0.75 -3.82
CA LEU A 382 18.38 -1.21 -3.49
C LEU A 382 18.37 -2.63 -2.88
N ALA A 383 19.54 -3.17 -2.53
CA ALA A 383 19.67 -4.55 -2.04
C ALA A 383 19.04 -4.77 -0.66
N GLU A 384 19.01 -3.72 0.19
CA GLU A 384 18.45 -3.80 1.55
C GLU A 384 16.91 -3.83 1.59
N TRP A 385 16.24 -3.48 0.49
CA TRP A 385 14.79 -3.35 0.44
C TRP A 385 14.15 -4.68 0.04
N ASP A 386 13.22 -5.14 0.87
CA ASP A 386 12.42 -6.35 0.63
C ASP A 386 11.36 -6.10 -0.45
N MET A 387 10.75 -4.92 -0.43
CA MET A 387 9.67 -4.52 -1.34
C MET A 387 9.84 -3.07 -1.79
N MET A 388 9.60 -2.81 -3.08
CA MET A 388 9.78 -1.49 -3.69
C MET A 388 8.59 -1.13 -4.57
N PHE A 389 7.99 0.04 -4.36
CA PHE A 389 6.76 0.46 -5.02
C PHE A 389 6.95 1.75 -5.82
N GLN A 390 6.27 1.83 -6.96
CA GLN A 390 5.92 3.12 -7.54
C GLN A 390 5.04 3.90 -6.54
N ASP A 391 5.16 5.23 -6.48
CA ASP A 391 4.27 6.08 -5.68
C ASP A 391 2.96 6.36 -6.42
N ASP A 392 1.83 6.09 -5.77
CA ASP A 392 0.51 6.39 -6.35
C ASP A 392 0.22 7.89 -6.39
N GLY A 393 0.84 8.68 -5.51
CA GLY A 393 0.62 10.11 -5.34
C GLY A 393 -0.64 10.47 -4.55
N ALA A 394 -1.48 9.49 -4.19
CA ALA A 394 -2.72 9.73 -3.45
C ALA A 394 -2.45 9.89 -1.95
N ARG A 395 -2.18 11.12 -1.51
CA ARG A 395 -1.94 11.49 -0.10
C ARG A 395 -3.20 11.51 0.77
N SER A 396 -3.91 10.38 0.79
CA SER A 396 -5.07 10.15 1.67
C SER A 396 -4.72 9.12 2.74
N ASN A 397 -5.35 9.22 3.92
CA ASN A 397 -5.14 8.27 5.02
C ASN A 397 -5.38 6.80 4.63
N ARG A 398 -6.11 6.55 3.53
CA ARG A 398 -6.38 5.21 3.01
C ARG A 398 -5.12 4.47 2.55
N TYR A 399 -4.12 5.22 2.09
CA TYR A 399 -2.88 4.66 1.55
C TYR A 399 -1.65 5.05 2.38
N ALA A 400 -1.86 5.69 3.53
CA ALA A 400 -0.78 6.19 4.36
C ALA A 400 0.00 5.05 5.07
N PRO A 401 1.28 5.28 5.40
CA PRO A 401 2.08 6.45 5.04
C PRO A 401 2.71 6.33 3.64
N TYR A 402 2.93 5.10 3.14
CA TYR A 402 3.72 4.83 1.94
C TYR A 402 3.09 5.32 0.63
N SER A 403 1.75 5.36 0.54
CA SER A 403 1.02 5.58 -0.73
C SER A 403 1.49 4.68 -1.88
N PRO A 404 1.70 3.37 -1.65
CA PRO A 404 2.29 2.51 -2.68
C PRO A 404 1.29 2.32 -3.82
N ASN A 405 1.72 2.45 -5.07
CA ASN A 405 0.93 2.02 -6.21
C ASN A 405 1.13 0.51 -6.43
N THR A 406 0.04 -0.25 -6.48
CA THR A 406 0.13 -1.71 -6.68
C THR A 406 -0.11 -2.16 -8.12
N GLY A 407 0.15 -1.28 -9.09
CA GLY A 407 0.24 -1.62 -10.51
C GLY A 407 1.68 -1.64 -11.03
N PHE A 408 2.68 -1.31 -10.21
CA PHE A 408 4.09 -1.56 -10.49
C PHE A 408 4.89 -1.65 -9.18
N TYR A 409 5.40 -2.83 -8.84
CA TYR A 409 6.20 -3.04 -7.63
C TYR A 409 7.07 -4.29 -7.69
N TYR A 410 8.21 -4.25 -7.00
CA TYR A 410 9.16 -5.34 -6.89
C TYR A 410 9.14 -5.96 -5.49
N VAL A 411 9.27 -7.28 -5.40
CA VAL A 411 9.30 -8.05 -4.16
C VAL A 411 10.46 -9.06 -4.24
N ARG A 412 11.39 -8.98 -3.28
CA ARG A 412 12.41 -10.01 -3.10
C ARG A 412 11.81 -11.24 -2.44
N HIS A 413 12.17 -12.42 -2.92
CA HIS A 413 11.83 -13.64 -2.22
C HIS A 413 12.68 -13.80 -0.95
N ASN A 414 12.04 -13.76 0.21
CA ASN A 414 12.62 -14.11 1.50
C ASN A 414 11.52 -14.44 2.52
N GLU A 415 11.91 -14.89 3.71
CA GLU A 415 10.97 -15.31 4.76
C GLU A 415 9.98 -14.20 5.16
N LYS A 416 10.41 -12.93 5.18
CA LYS A 416 9.56 -11.79 5.56
C LYS A 416 8.48 -11.53 4.51
N THR A 417 8.84 -11.52 3.22
CA THR A 417 7.91 -11.27 2.12
C THR A 417 6.96 -12.44 1.93
N VAL A 418 7.45 -13.69 2.04
CA VAL A 418 6.59 -14.89 2.02
C VAL A 418 5.59 -14.84 3.17
N TYR A 419 6.03 -14.56 4.40
CA TYR A 419 5.12 -14.42 5.54
C TYR A 419 4.11 -13.28 5.36
N PHE A 420 4.56 -12.14 4.83
CA PHE A 420 3.67 -11.01 4.51
C PHE A 420 2.58 -11.40 3.51
N PHE A 421 2.92 -12.03 2.39
CA PHE A 421 1.92 -12.43 1.39
C PHE A 421 1.00 -13.56 1.87
N ASN A 422 1.47 -14.46 2.75
CA ASN A 422 0.59 -15.43 3.45
C ASN A 422 -0.49 -14.73 4.28
N MET A 423 -0.12 -13.65 4.98
CA MET A 423 -1.05 -12.86 5.78
C MET A 423 -1.97 -11.99 4.92
N LEU A 424 -1.44 -11.39 3.86
CA LEU A 424 -2.23 -10.61 2.90
C LEU A 424 -3.29 -11.47 2.21
N LEU A 425 -2.93 -12.69 1.81
CA LEU A 425 -3.84 -13.69 1.26
C LEU A 425 -5.04 -13.89 2.20
N ARG A 426 -4.80 -14.05 3.50
CA ARG A 426 -5.85 -14.27 4.53
C ARG A 426 -6.68 -13.03 4.81
N HIS A 427 -6.24 -11.86 4.34
CA HIS A 427 -6.94 -10.59 4.46
C HIS A 427 -7.84 -10.26 3.26
N GLY A 428 -8.12 -11.26 2.41
CA GLY A 428 -8.87 -11.08 1.15
C GLY A 428 -10.32 -10.59 1.31
N ASP A 429 -10.97 -10.88 2.43
CA ASP A 429 -12.30 -10.32 2.74
C ASP A 429 -12.23 -8.81 2.99
N TYR A 430 -11.17 -8.32 3.62
CA TYR A 430 -10.92 -6.88 3.75
C TYR A 430 -10.56 -6.24 2.42
N ILE A 431 -9.72 -6.88 1.59
CA ILE A 431 -9.44 -6.40 0.22
C ILE A 431 -10.74 -6.23 -0.57
N THR A 432 -11.65 -7.21 -0.45
CA THR A 432 -12.99 -7.16 -1.06
C THR A 432 -13.84 -6.04 -0.46
N LYS A 433 -13.83 -5.87 0.86
CA LYS A 433 -14.57 -4.82 1.58
C LYS A 433 -14.15 -3.42 1.12
N VAL A 434 -12.84 -3.18 1.03
CA VAL A 434 -12.31 -1.88 0.61
C VAL A 434 -12.25 -1.76 -0.91
N LYS A 435 -12.51 -2.82 -1.68
CA LYS A 435 -12.51 -2.84 -3.15
C LYS A 435 -11.19 -2.34 -3.74
N SER A 436 -10.08 -2.69 -3.10
CA SER A 436 -8.75 -2.19 -3.46
C SER A 436 -7.67 -3.08 -2.91
N HIS A 437 -6.87 -3.67 -3.81
CA HIS A 437 -5.64 -4.37 -3.46
C HIS A 437 -4.70 -3.45 -2.66
N GLN A 438 -4.43 -2.26 -3.19
CA GLN A 438 -3.57 -1.25 -2.57
C GLN A 438 -3.93 -0.89 -1.13
N ALA A 439 -5.22 -0.64 -0.85
CA ALA A 439 -5.65 -0.30 0.51
C ALA A 439 -5.56 -1.49 1.48
N GLY A 440 -5.82 -2.71 1.02
CA GLY A 440 -5.65 -3.91 1.83
C GLY A 440 -4.17 -4.24 2.08
N LEU A 441 -3.34 -4.12 1.03
CA LEU A 441 -1.89 -4.30 1.08
C LEU A 441 -1.27 -3.37 2.13
N VAL A 442 -1.53 -2.07 2.05
CA VAL A 442 -0.92 -1.10 2.98
C VAL A 442 -1.32 -1.36 4.43
N ALA A 443 -2.56 -1.84 4.66
CA ALA A 443 -3.07 -2.09 6.01
C ALA A 443 -2.31 -3.23 6.70
N VAL A 444 -2.01 -4.30 5.98
CA VAL A 444 -1.19 -5.43 6.49
C VAL A 444 0.30 -5.07 6.49
N MET A 445 0.75 -4.35 5.47
CA MET A 445 2.17 -4.02 5.26
C MET A 445 2.71 -3.12 6.38
N ASN A 446 1.95 -2.11 6.81
CA ASN A 446 2.38 -1.21 7.88
C ASN A 446 2.68 -1.97 9.19
N GLU A 447 1.87 -2.98 9.51
CA GLU A 447 2.10 -3.83 10.67
C GLU A 447 3.39 -4.65 10.50
N HIS A 448 3.61 -5.24 9.33
CA HIS A 448 4.80 -6.04 9.07
C HIS A 448 6.10 -5.21 9.01
N VAL A 449 6.03 -3.97 8.53
CA VAL A 449 7.14 -3.02 8.61
C VAL A 449 7.52 -2.79 10.08
N SER A 450 6.55 -2.45 10.93
CA SER A 450 6.80 -2.13 12.34
C SER A 450 7.17 -3.35 13.19
N TRP A 451 6.51 -4.50 12.96
CA TRP A 451 6.64 -5.68 13.81
C TRP A 451 7.70 -6.66 13.32
N LYS A 452 7.82 -6.87 12.01
CA LYS A 452 8.70 -7.88 11.40
C LYS A 452 9.93 -7.30 10.73
N GLY A 453 10.11 -5.97 10.77
CA GLY A 453 11.23 -5.30 10.13
C GLY A 453 11.25 -5.52 8.61
N LEU A 454 10.07 -5.60 7.99
CA LEU A 454 9.94 -5.64 6.52
C LEU A 454 10.41 -4.30 5.95
N ARG A 455 11.46 -4.32 5.12
CA ARG A 455 12.02 -3.11 4.51
C ARG A 455 11.25 -2.76 3.24
N VAL A 456 10.49 -1.67 3.27
CA VAL A 456 9.66 -1.22 2.15
C VAL A 456 10.11 0.16 1.68
N LYS A 457 10.36 0.31 0.37
CA LYS A 457 10.62 1.61 -0.27
C LYS A 457 9.47 1.99 -1.19
N THR A 458 9.04 3.24 -1.16
CA THR A 458 8.21 3.82 -2.22
C THR A 458 9.00 4.94 -2.88
N PHE A 459 9.18 4.87 -4.20
CA PHE A 459 10.02 5.82 -4.93
C PHE A 459 9.40 7.22 -4.92
N PRO A 460 10.20 8.29 -4.80
CA PRO A 460 9.66 9.64 -4.83
C PRO A 460 9.01 9.95 -6.18
N ARG A 461 7.88 10.67 -6.11
CA ARG A 461 7.21 11.31 -7.25
C ARG A 461 7.91 12.61 -7.66
N GLY A 462 7.47 13.19 -8.78
CA GLY A 462 7.92 14.50 -9.24
C GLY A 462 8.85 14.47 -10.44
N ASP A 463 9.52 15.59 -10.71
CA ASP A 463 10.14 15.85 -12.02
C ASP A 463 11.32 14.93 -12.37
N SER A 464 11.94 14.29 -11.38
CA SER A 464 13.06 13.37 -11.54
C SER A 464 12.69 11.90 -11.32
N THR A 465 11.39 11.58 -11.16
CA THR A 465 10.97 10.21 -10.88
C THR A 465 11.30 9.27 -12.02
N LYS A 466 11.84 8.09 -11.68
CA LYS A 466 12.11 7.01 -12.64
C LYS A 466 10.87 6.18 -12.96
N PHE A 467 9.82 6.29 -12.14
CA PHE A 467 8.60 5.50 -12.23
C PHE A 467 7.37 6.41 -12.25
N PRO A 468 7.23 7.31 -13.24
CA PRO A 468 6.07 8.18 -13.37
C PRO A 468 4.77 7.40 -13.59
N GLY A 469 3.68 7.93 -13.03
CA GLY A 469 2.35 7.39 -13.19
C GLY A 469 1.28 8.46 -13.38
N GLY A 470 0.06 8.17 -12.94
CA GLY A 470 -1.08 9.05 -13.08
C GLY A 470 -0.93 10.40 -12.36
N ALA A 471 -0.16 10.43 -11.26
CA ALA A 471 0.16 11.67 -10.56
C ALA A 471 0.95 12.62 -11.46
N GLU A 472 2.04 12.13 -12.07
CA GLU A 472 2.87 12.86 -13.03
C GLU A 472 2.04 13.31 -14.23
N TYR A 473 1.31 12.38 -14.84
CA TYR A 473 0.49 12.64 -16.04
C TYR A 473 -0.52 13.78 -15.84
N HIS A 474 -1.17 13.83 -14.67
CA HIS A 474 -2.21 14.82 -14.41
C HIS A 474 -1.74 16.10 -13.71
N ARG A 475 -0.58 16.09 -13.03
CA ARG A 475 -0.18 17.19 -12.14
C ARG A 475 1.19 17.78 -12.43
N TYR A 476 2.11 17.06 -13.07
CA TYR A 476 3.50 17.48 -13.25
C TYR A 476 3.79 17.83 -14.71
N LYS A 477 3.17 18.90 -15.20
CA LYS A 477 3.27 19.30 -16.62
C LYS A 477 4.71 19.48 -17.10
N VAL A 478 5.61 20.05 -16.28
CA VAL A 478 7.00 20.31 -16.67
C VAL A 478 7.76 19.01 -16.93
N ALA A 479 7.69 18.05 -16.00
CA ALA A 479 8.20 16.69 -16.20
C ALA A 479 7.62 16.06 -17.47
N MET A 480 6.30 16.18 -17.62
CA MET A 480 5.53 15.63 -18.72
C MET A 480 5.83 16.30 -20.08
N LYS A 481 6.41 17.50 -20.11
CA LYS A 481 6.91 18.10 -21.36
C LYS A 481 8.29 17.55 -21.66
N LYS A 482 9.22 17.67 -20.70
CA LYS A 482 10.62 17.23 -20.81
C LYS A 482 10.73 15.78 -21.33
N TRP A 483 10.00 14.87 -20.72
CA TRP A 483 10.08 13.45 -21.04
C TRP A 483 9.46 13.06 -22.40
N ILE A 484 8.52 13.83 -22.98
CA ILE A 484 7.81 13.52 -24.23
C ILE A 484 8.65 14.06 -25.37
N THR A 485 9.21 15.27 -25.19
CA THR A 485 10.02 15.94 -26.20
C THR A 485 11.46 15.44 -26.26
N THR A 486 11.99 14.86 -25.17
CA THR A 486 13.37 14.35 -25.20
C THR A 486 13.53 13.19 -26.19
N LYS A 487 14.60 13.28 -26.98
CA LYS A 487 15.09 12.22 -27.88
C LYS A 487 16.11 11.30 -27.21
N SER A 488 16.66 11.71 -26.07
CA SER A 488 17.62 10.91 -25.32
C SER A 488 16.90 9.84 -24.50
N ILE A 489 17.31 8.57 -24.65
CA ILE A 489 16.80 7.46 -23.86
C ILE A 489 17.21 7.55 -22.38
N ASP A 490 18.34 8.20 -22.10
CA ASP A 490 18.83 8.39 -20.74
C ASP A 490 17.94 9.33 -19.94
N ASP A 491 17.35 10.33 -20.62
CA ASP A 491 16.40 11.28 -20.04
C ASP A 491 14.97 10.72 -19.90
N LYS A 492 14.66 9.59 -20.53
CA LYS A 492 13.36 8.91 -20.33
C LYS A 492 13.31 8.26 -18.95
N PRO A 493 12.12 8.14 -18.34
CA PRO A 493 11.95 7.31 -17.14
C PRO A 493 12.22 5.83 -17.46
N MET A 494 12.21 4.95 -16.45
CA MET A 494 12.29 3.50 -16.70
C MET A 494 11.00 3.00 -17.37
N ILE A 495 9.87 3.38 -16.78
CA ILE A 495 8.52 2.98 -17.19
C ILE A 495 7.57 4.18 -17.14
N PHE A 496 6.39 4.03 -17.70
CA PHE A 496 5.25 4.88 -17.38
C PHE A 496 4.00 4.04 -17.14
N HIS A 497 3.26 4.33 -16.07
CA HIS A 497 2.04 3.62 -15.70
C HIS A 497 0.81 4.52 -15.84
N MET A 498 -0.16 4.12 -16.67
CA MET A 498 -1.41 4.87 -16.90
C MET A 498 -2.45 4.71 -15.77
N SER A 499 -2.00 4.95 -14.54
CA SER A 499 -2.84 5.01 -13.35
C SER A 499 -3.67 6.30 -13.30
N TRP A 500 -4.59 6.40 -12.33
CA TRP A 500 -5.51 7.55 -12.17
C TRP A 500 -6.43 7.85 -13.37
N THR A 501 -6.71 6.82 -14.17
CA THR A 501 -7.60 6.92 -15.32
C THR A 501 -8.95 6.25 -15.05
N THR A 502 -10.04 6.87 -15.50
CA THR A 502 -11.42 6.43 -15.20
C THR A 502 -11.74 5.01 -15.67
N ASN A 503 -11.30 4.65 -16.88
CA ASN A 503 -11.63 3.38 -17.52
C ASN A 503 -10.62 3.02 -18.62
N LYS A 504 -10.71 1.79 -19.15
CA LYS A 504 -9.86 1.30 -20.24
C LYS A 504 -9.87 2.20 -21.48
N LYS A 505 -11.04 2.71 -21.87
CA LYS A 505 -11.17 3.57 -23.06
C LYS A 505 -10.29 4.80 -22.93
N ASN A 506 -10.34 5.51 -21.80
CA ASN A 506 -9.50 6.67 -21.58
C ASN A 506 -8.00 6.31 -21.53
N LYS A 507 -7.63 5.14 -20.98
CA LYS A 507 -6.22 4.70 -20.97
C LYS A 507 -5.69 4.58 -22.40
N ARG A 508 -6.46 3.95 -23.29
CA ARG A 508 -6.13 3.86 -24.71
C ARG A 508 -5.97 5.24 -25.34
N LEU A 509 -6.94 6.14 -25.18
CA LEU A 509 -6.87 7.49 -25.77
C LEU A 509 -5.65 8.26 -25.27
N TYR A 510 -5.31 8.14 -23.98
CA TYR A 510 -4.12 8.77 -23.42
C TYR A 510 -2.83 8.17 -23.97
N PHE A 511 -2.74 6.85 -24.16
CA PHE A 511 -1.58 6.21 -24.80
C PHE A 511 -1.45 6.59 -26.28
N GLU A 512 -2.55 6.61 -27.05
CA GLU A 512 -2.55 7.09 -28.44
C GLU A 512 -2.04 8.53 -28.49
N GLN A 513 -2.56 9.40 -27.64
CA GLN A 513 -2.14 10.79 -27.61
C GLN A 513 -0.68 10.98 -27.19
N MET A 514 -0.17 10.15 -26.28
CA MET A 514 1.24 10.15 -25.87
C MET A 514 2.19 9.51 -26.89
N GLY A 515 1.69 8.88 -27.95
CA GLY A 515 2.51 8.11 -28.87
C GLY A 515 3.07 6.82 -28.28
N GLU A 516 2.32 6.20 -27.38
CA GLU A 516 2.66 4.94 -26.72
C GLU A 516 1.74 3.79 -27.12
N TRP A 517 0.89 3.99 -28.13
CA TRP A 517 -0.05 2.98 -28.64
C TRP A 517 0.45 2.30 -29.92
N TYR A 518 0.72 1.00 -29.87
CA TYR A 518 1.36 0.22 -30.94
C TYR A 518 0.49 -0.95 -31.43
N THR A 519 -0.82 -0.91 -31.18
CA THR A 519 -1.74 -1.97 -31.61
C THR A 519 -2.77 -1.49 -32.64
N ALA A 520 -2.98 -2.33 -33.66
CA ALA A 520 -3.93 -2.13 -34.75
C ALA A 520 -5.33 -2.69 -34.46
N ILE A 521 -5.57 -3.30 -33.29
CA ILE A 521 -6.86 -3.95 -32.98
C ILE A 521 -7.97 -2.90 -32.93
N ALA A 522 -8.78 -2.83 -34.00
CA ALA A 522 -9.88 -1.89 -34.14
C ALA A 522 -11.15 -2.40 -33.41
N THR A 523 -11.82 -1.50 -32.69
CA THR A 523 -12.98 -1.80 -31.83
C THR A 523 -14.32 -1.93 -32.57
N LYS A 524 -14.37 -1.98 -33.91
CA LYS A 524 -15.64 -2.13 -34.65
C LYS A 524 -15.50 -2.93 -35.93
N LYS A 525 -16.42 -3.89 -36.10
CA LYS A 525 -16.81 -4.63 -37.32
C LYS A 525 -16.04 -4.20 -38.58
N GLY A 526 -14.97 -4.92 -38.89
CA GLY A 526 -14.17 -4.74 -40.08
C GLY A 526 -13.34 -6.00 -40.31
N THR A 527 -13.22 -6.37 -41.57
CA THR A 527 -12.71 -7.62 -42.15
C THR A 527 -11.20 -7.86 -42.01
N ASP A 528 -10.57 -7.36 -40.95
CA ASP A 528 -9.12 -7.44 -40.79
C ASP A 528 -8.73 -8.65 -39.94
N GLU A 529 -7.66 -9.36 -40.35
CA GLU A 529 -7.06 -10.52 -39.66
C GLU A 529 -6.81 -10.26 -38.15
N CYS A 530 -6.62 -8.99 -37.76
CA CYS A 530 -6.39 -8.58 -36.38
C CYS A 530 -7.60 -8.68 -35.45
N SER A 531 -8.81 -8.83 -35.97
CA SER A 531 -10.04 -8.86 -35.18
C SER A 531 -10.44 -10.25 -34.66
N LYS A 532 -9.84 -11.32 -35.19
CA LYS A 532 -10.22 -12.71 -34.87
C LYS A 532 -9.19 -13.48 -34.06
N GLU A 533 -7.90 -13.25 -34.30
CA GLU A 533 -6.85 -14.09 -33.69
C GLU A 533 -5.99 -13.33 -32.67
N GLY A 534 -5.73 -12.03 -32.86
CA GLY A 534 -4.85 -11.26 -31.98
C GLY A 534 -3.42 -11.82 -31.97
N GLY A 535 -2.40 -10.97 -32.13
CA GLY A 535 -1.03 -11.47 -32.15
C GLY A 535 -0.04 -10.47 -32.70
N LEU A 536 1.18 -10.92 -32.98
CA LEU A 536 2.28 -10.03 -33.36
C LEU A 536 2.08 -9.33 -34.70
N LYS A 537 1.31 -9.91 -35.61
CA LYS A 537 0.93 -9.27 -36.89
C LYS A 537 0.14 -7.97 -36.71
N CYS A 538 -0.44 -7.77 -35.53
CA CYS A 538 -1.22 -6.59 -35.18
C CYS A 538 -0.42 -5.52 -34.44
N CYS A 539 0.89 -5.77 -34.23
CA CYS A 539 1.81 -4.76 -33.74
C CYS A 539 2.15 -3.79 -34.87
N LEU A 540 2.03 -2.50 -34.58
CA LEU A 540 2.41 -1.43 -35.50
C LEU A 540 3.93 -1.17 -35.39
N ALA A 541 4.57 -0.86 -36.52
CA ALA A 541 5.98 -0.47 -36.54
C ALA A 541 6.22 0.91 -35.91
N GLN A 542 5.22 1.78 -35.95
CA GLN A 542 5.23 3.12 -35.35
C GLN A 542 4.00 3.29 -34.47
N ALA A 543 4.10 4.16 -33.46
CA ALA A 543 2.97 4.46 -32.60
C ALA A 543 1.81 5.07 -33.40
N ASN A 544 0.60 4.61 -33.14
CA ASN A 544 -0.62 5.28 -33.59
C ASN A 544 -0.87 6.51 -32.71
N VAL A 545 -0.47 7.68 -33.22
CA VAL A 545 -0.64 8.95 -32.52
C VAL A 545 -1.93 9.61 -32.96
N THR A 546 -2.83 9.89 -32.01
CA THR A 546 -4.09 10.60 -32.28
C THR A 546 -4.34 11.64 -31.21
N CYS A 547 -4.69 12.87 -31.62
CA CYS A 547 -5.11 13.92 -30.70
C CYS A 547 -6.54 13.68 -30.21
N HIS A 548 -6.72 13.72 -28.89
CA HIS A 548 -8.02 13.53 -28.24
C HIS A 548 -8.41 14.71 -27.39
N TYR A 549 -7.47 15.27 -26.61
CA TYR A 549 -7.72 16.32 -25.63
C TYR A 549 -6.59 17.34 -25.59
N ARG A 550 -6.92 18.63 -25.71
CA ARG A 550 -5.92 19.71 -25.70
C ARG A 550 -5.25 19.93 -24.34
N ASP A 551 -5.93 19.57 -23.25
CA ASP A 551 -5.51 19.83 -21.87
C ASP A 551 -4.66 18.71 -21.26
N LYS A 552 -4.41 17.64 -22.02
CA LYS A 552 -3.63 16.47 -21.60
C LYS A 552 -2.28 16.38 -22.32
N PRO A 553 -1.26 15.76 -21.70
CA PRO A 553 0.01 15.45 -22.33
C PRO A 553 -0.16 14.76 -23.69
N SER A 554 0.61 15.17 -24.70
CA SER A 554 0.52 14.63 -26.06
C SER A 554 1.86 14.64 -26.78
N ALA A 555 2.13 13.67 -27.65
CA ALA A 555 3.36 13.64 -28.46
C ALA A 555 3.37 14.69 -29.57
N ILE A 556 2.18 15.08 -30.05
CA ILE A 556 1.95 16.11 -31.07
C ILE A 556 1.08 17.23 -30.51
N TYR A 557 1.08 18.41 -31.14
CA TYR A 557 0.26 19.53 -30.68
C TYR A 557 -1.24 19.27 -30.89
N CYS A 558 -2.01 19.23 -29.80
CA CYS A 558 -3.46 18.95 -29.82
C CYS A 558 -4.36 20.16 -29.50
N GLY A 559 -3.91 21.38 -29.78
CA GLY A 559 -4.59 22.62 -29.33
C GLY A 559 -6.03 22.82 -29.82
N MET A 560 -6.39 22.18 -30.94
CA MET A 560 -7.73 22.28 -31.57
C MET A 560 -8.77 21.34 -30.95
N MET A 561 -8.37 20.40 -30.09
CA MET A 561 -9.29 19.43 -29.49
C MET A 561 -10.03 20.01 -28.29
N ASP A 562 -11.20 19.45 -27.98
CA ASP A 562 -11.91 19.78 -26.75
C ASP A 562 -11.13 19.32 -25.51
N PRO A 563 -11.14 20.07 -24.39
CA PRO A 563 -10.54 19.61 -23.16
C PRO A 563 -11.43 18.54 -22.48
N ILE A 564 -10.82 17.56 -21.82
CA ILE A 564 -11.56 16.60 -20.99
C ILE A 564 -11.78 17.13 -19.56
N ASP A 565 -10.82 17.89 -19.02
CA ASP A 565 -10.97 18.54 -17.71
C ASP A 565 -11.56 19.94 -17.91
N LYS A 566 -12.79 20.13 -17.44
CA LYS A 566 -13.51 21.40 -17.54
C LYS A 566 -12.67 22.56 -17.00
N GLY A 567 -12.53 23.62 -17.81
CA GLY A 567 -11.85 24.86 -17.43
C GLY A 567 -10.32 24.81 -17.46
N ARG A 568 -9.70 23.70 -17.91
CA ARG A 568 -8.24 23.64 -18.06
C ARG A 568 -7.77 24.15 -19.42
N GLY A 569 -6.68 24.92 -19.38
CA GLY A 569 -5.98 25.38 -20.58
C GLY A 569 -5.15 24.27 -21.24
N SER A 570 -4.71 24.52 -22.47
CA SER A 570 -3.88 23.58 -23.25
C SER A 570 -2.68 23.08 -22.44
N PHE A 571 -2.30 21.82 -22.67
CA PHE A 571 -1.07 21.25 -22.12
C PHE A 571 0.16 22.02 -22.61
N TRP A 572 0.13 22.42 -23.88
CA TRP A 572 1.15 23.21 -24.58
C TRP A 572 0.88 24.73 -24.54
N LYS A 573 0.03 25.19 -23.62
CA LYS A 573 -0.15 26.62 -23.38
C LYS A 573 1.20 27.15 -22.88
N ASP A 574 1.78 28.10 -23.62
CA ASP A 574 3.05 28.78 -23.35
C ASP A 574 4.34 28.20 -24.00
N ASP A 575 4.24 27.20 -24.89
CA ASP A 575 5.42 26.70 -25.65
C ASP A 575 5.33 27.10 -27.15
N GLU A 576 5.91 28.26 -27.50
CA GLU A 576 5.94 28.75 -28.89
C GLU A 576 6.80 27.87 -29.82
N GLU A 577 7.84 27.20 -29.29
CA GLU A 577 8.74 26.31 -30.04
C GLU A 577 8.06 25.02 -30.55
N ILE A 578 6.91 24.62 -30.00
CA ILE A 578 6.22 23.38 -30.43
C ILE A 578 5.21 23.65 -31.54
N LEU A 579 4.83 24.91 -31.75
CA LEU A 579 4.08 25.32 -32.94
C LEU A 579 4.90 25.17 -34.23
N THR A 580 6.24 25.09 -34.13
CA THR A 580 7.15 24.88 -35.26
C THR A 580 7.70 23.45 -35.36
N PHE A 581 7.63 22.63 -34.31
CA PHE A 581 8.19 21.25 -34.29
C PHE A 581 7.38 20.22 -35.09
N ASN A 582 6.16 20.57 -35.53
CA ASN A 582 5.25 19.70 -36.29
C ASN A 582 4.95 20.25 -37.70
N ALA A 583 5.79 21.13 -38.24
CA ALA A 583 5.72 21.58 -39.63
C ALA A 583 6.56 20.70 -40.56
#